data_AF-A0A127FB71-F1
#
_entry.id   AF-A0A127FB71-F1
#
_cell.length_a   1.000
_cell.length_b   1.000
_cell.length_c   1.000
_cell.angle_alpha   90.00
_cell.angle_beta   90.00
_cell.angle_gamma   90.00
#
_symmetry.space_group_name_H-M   'P 1'
#
loop_
_entity.id
_entity.type
_entity.pdbx_description
1 polymer ?
#
loop_
_entity_poly.entity_id
_entity_poly.type
_entity_poly.pdbx_seq_one_letter_code
_entity_poly.pdbx_strand_id
1 'polypeptide(L)'
;MPVKESHLVELLPAQRNIRILQERAEFTDNMLRTHDAAIMVCEHEHAEILLEKLPLGSTWRQLYRQAKAAGPVGVLVTSLTIANTPSTRGSARAAGSARANGRAPGQARVLPLVLAFAKADLSAFERLNLAARAWKALAAPSGARIVLSAHGLAPASAAGMLEALLAAALAGSAPMPTCKSQPRDKNTPSRFILAGATAEKVDTARCNAIDRGNHLARWLTMLPPNVLDSANYPRILRRLARQHGWQCSFLDETALRRLGAGAFLAVSRANRHRRAGIVRLHYRGTGRRAAAAETLRSLALVGKGICFDTGGINLKTHKGMYRMHEDMQGSAVAVGTLLALSELKVPYDIDCWLAITENEIGAHAFRPQEVVQAANGTSIQIVHSDAEGRMVLADTLALAAGARRISRTGMPAARRPDLLIDFATLTGACIGALTERYSGIFTNRADWNGVLERHGRDCGERVWPFPMDEDFDSELESPIADILQCAMDGKGDHILAARFLNRFVPAEIPWIHLDLAAANRTGGLGHIPTDCTGFGVRYVTTLLLERSLWPPHGTARRPRTRRAPATTSNTRIGAST
;
A
#
# COMPACT_ATOMS: atom_id res chain seq x y z
N MET A 1 24.46 3.08 24.81
CA MET A 1 24.82 4.12 23.82
C MET A 1 23.82 4.07 22.67
N PRO A 2 23.29 5.19 22.16
CA PRO A 2 22.59 5.17 20.89
C PRO A 2 23.52 4.56 19.83
N VAL A 3 22.96 3.81 18.89
CA VAL A 3 23.70 3.27 17.74
C VAL A 3 24.48 4.44 17.13
N LYS A 4 25.83 4.35 17.07
CA LYS A 4 26.69 5.41 16.52
C LYS A 4 26.12 5.83 15.16
N GLU A 5 26.06 7.14 14.87
CA GLU A 5 25.61 7.67 13.58
C GLU A 5 26.42 7.14 12.38
N SER A 6 27.56 6.48 12.59
CA SER A 6 28.31 5.78 11.53
C SER A 6 27.77 4.39 11.18
N HIS A 7 26.82 3.85 11.96
CA HIS A 7 26.10 2.58 11.71
C HIS A 7 24.61 2.82 11.40
N LEU A 8 24.27 4.01 10.89
CA LEU A 8 22.89 4.40 10.61
C LEU A 8 22.22 3.35 9.72
N VAL A 9 21.10 2.83 10.21
CA VAL A 9 20.11 2.17 9.37
C VAL A 9 19.86 3.08 8.17
N GLU A 10 19.96 2.54 6.95
CA GLU A 10 19.62 3.31 5.76
C GLU A 10 18.19 3.86 5.91
N LEU A 11 18.04 5.18 5.85
CA LEU A 11 16.73 5.82 6.09
C LEU A 11 15.74 5.59 4.94
N LEU A 12 16.25 5.23 3.77
CA LEU A 12 15.48 4.93 2.57
C LEU A 12 16.01 3.63 1.96
N PRO A 13 15.14 2.82 1.34
CA PRO A 13 15.58 1.61 0.66
C PRO A 13 16.51 1.97 -0.51
N ALA A 14 17.60 1.22 -0.67
CA ALA A 14 18.43 1.30 -1.86
C ALA A 14 17.62 1.01 -3.14
N GLN A 15 17.92 1.71 -4.23
CA GLN A 15 17.33 1.39 -5.53
C GLN A 15 17.79 0.00 -5.98
N ARG A 16 16.82 -0.84 -6.37
CA ARG A 16 17.08 -2.18 -6.89
C ARG A 16 17.39 -2.11 -8.38
N ASN A 17 18.61 -2.49 -8.76
CA ASN A 17 19.04 -2.56 -10.16
C ASN A 17 18.66 -3.90 -10.81
N ILE A 18 17.41 -4.34 -10.65
CA ILE A 18 16.90 -5.56 -11.26
C ILE A 18 16.31 -5.22 -12.62
N ARG A 19 16.80 -5.85 -13.69
CA ARG A 19 16.21 -5.66 -15.04
C ARG A 19 15.05 -6.64 -15.25
N ILE A 20 13.93 -6.14 -15.75
CA ILE A 20 12.76 -6.94 -16.12
C ILE A 20 12.70 -6.99 -17.65
N LEU A 21 12.71 -8.19 -18.22
CA LEU A 21 12.67 -8.43 -19.66
C LEU A 21 11.44 -9.29 -20.01
N GLN A 22 10.87 -9.04 -21.18
CA GLN A 22 9.76 -9.82 -21.73
C GLN A 22 10.24 -10.48 -23.03
N GLU A 23 10.14 -11.81 -23.10
CA GLU A 23 10.53 -12.61 -24.26
C GLU A 23 9.32 -13.36 -24.78
N ARG A 24 8.91 -13.07 -26.03
CA ARG A 24 7.80 -13.77 -26.70
C ARG A 24 8.11 -15.24 -27.00
N ALA A 25 9.39 -15.61 -27.02
CA ALA A 25 9.81 -16.98 -27.28
C ALA A 25 9.20 -17.94 -26.25
N GLU A 26 8.79 -19.11 -26.71
CA GLU A 26 8.40 -20.19 -25.82
C GLU A 26 9.57 -20.62 -24.92
N PHE A 27 9.25 -21.27 -23.81
CA PHE A 27 10.25 -21.77 -22.88
C PHE A 27 11.08 -22.89 -23.53
N THR A 28 12.37 -22.63 -23.80
CA THR A 28 13.26 -23.54 -24.53
C THR A 28 14.42 -24.09 -23.69
N ASP A 29 15.05 -25.17 -24.16
CA ASP A 29 16.34 -25.68 -23.64
C ASP A 29 17.41 -24.59 -23.58
N ASN A 30 17.43 -23.68 -24.56
CA ASN A 30 18.38 -22.59 -24.60
C ASN A 30 18.19 -21.62 -23.43
N MET A 31 16.95 -21.38 -22.99
CA MET A 31 16.68 -20.56 -21.80
C MET A 31 17.27 -21.21 -20.55
N LEU A 32 17.11 -22.53 -20.38
CA LEU A 32 17.72 -23.28 -19.27
C LEU A 32 19.26 -23.18 -19.27
N ARG A 33 19.88 -23.26 -20.46
CA ARG A 33 21.35 -23.15 -20.61
C ARG A 33 21.87 -21.74 -20.34
N THR A 34 21.12 -20.72 -20.73
CA THR A 34 21.58 -19.33 -20.69
C THR A 34 21.17 -18.58 -19.43
N HIS A 35 20.27 -19.10 -18.58
CA HIS A 35 19.79 -18.45 -17.34
C HIS A 35 20.25 -19.19 -16.08
N ASP A 36 20.08 -18.64 -14.88
CA ASP A 36 20.67 -19.17 -13.64
C ASP A 36 19.65 -19.84 -12.69
N ALA A 37 18.34 -19.63 -12.91
CA ALA A 37 17.24 -20.35 -12.25
C ALA A 37 15.93 -20.15 -13.02
N ALA A 38 14.89 -20.95 -12.75
CA ALA A 38 13.54 -20.70 -13.28
C ALA A 38 12.40 -21.12 -12.35
N ILE A 39 11.27 -20.41 -12.49
CA ILE A 39 9.98 -20.78 -11.93
C ILE A 39 9.01 -20.99 -13.10
N MET A 40 8.35 -22.15 -13.09
CA MET A 40 7.37 -22.54 -14.10
C MET A 40 6.05 -22.82 -13.40
N VAL A 41 4.97 -22.20 -13.86
CA VAL A 41 3.62 -22.54 -13.41
C VAL A 41 2.94 -23.33 -14.53
N CYS A 42 2.37 -24.49 -14.21
CA CYS A 42 1.60 -25.31 -15.14
C CYS A 42 0.17 -25.49 -14.64
N GLU A 43 -0.78 -25.57 -15.56
CA GLU A 43 -2.15 -26.00 -15.26
C GLU A 43 -2.13 -27.44 -14.69
N HIS A 44 -2.87 -27.68 -13.60
CA HIS A 44 -2.80 -28.88 -12.79
C HIS A 44 -3.42 -30.12 -13.47
N GLU A 45 -4.59 -29.97 -14.11
CA GLU A 45 -5.33 -31.09 -14.71
C GLU A 45 -4.56 -31.72 -15.89
N HIS A 46 -3.90 -30.89 -16.70
CA HIS A 46 -3.14 -31.32 -17.87
C HIS A 46 -1.62 -31.37 -17.62
N ALA A 47 -1.19 -31.29 -16.35
CA ALA A 47 0.21 -31.19 -15.97
C ALA A 47 1.07 -32.29 -16.62
N GLU A 48 0.65 -33.56 -16.62
CA GLU A 48 1.47 -34.65 -17.21
C GLU A 48 1.74 -34.48 -18.70
N ILE A 49 0.77 -33.96 -19.46
CA ILE A 49 0.90 -33.75 -20.90
C ILE A 49 1.73 -32.50 -21.17
N LEU A 50 1.47 -31.42 -20.43
CA LEU A 50 2.19 -30.15 -20.56
C LEU A 50 3.67 -30.32 -20.22
N LEU A 51 3.97 -31.03 -19.12
CA LEU A 51 5.33 -31.32 -18.69
C LEU A 51 6.10 -32.12 -19.73
N GLU A 52 5.48 -33.09 -20.40
CA GLU A 52 6.17 -33.88 -21.46
C GLU A 52 6.56 -33.03 -22.67
N LYS A 53 5.80 -31.97 -22.98
CA LYS A 53 6.10 -31.07 -24.10
C LYS A 53 7.21 -30.06 -23.78
N LEU A 54 7.57 -29.90 -22.51
CA LEU A 54 8.61 -28.98 -22.08
C LEU A 54 10.01 -29.59 -22.28
N PRO A 55 11.05 -28.74 -22.41
CA PRO A 55 12.46 -29.10 -22.25
C PRO A 55 12.70 -30.16 -21.17
N LEU A 56 13.22 -31.36 -21.48
CA LEU A 56 13.37 -32.50 -20.54
C LEU A 56 12.06 -33.14 -20.02
N GLY A 57 11.03 -33.17 -20.87
CA GLY A 57 9.67 -33.54 -20.48
C GLY A 57 9.48 -34.92 -19.84
N SER A 58 10.25 -35.93 -20.22
CA SER A 58 10.19 -37.26 -19.59
C SER A 58 10.59 -37.21 -18.11
N THR A 59 11.63 -36.45 -17.77
CA THR A 59 12.08 -36.22 -16.40
C THR A 59 11.01 -35.48 -15.59
N TRP A 60 10.39 -34.44 -16.18
CA TRP A 60 9.33 -33.68 -15.51
C TRP A 60 8.12 -34.53 -15.16
N ARG A 61 7.65 -35.32 -16.13
CA ARG A 61 6.52 -36.22 -15.93
C ARG A 61 6.80 -37.24 -14.82
N GLN A 62 8.01 -37.80 -14.79
CA GLN A 62 8.38 -38.76 -13.74
C GLN A 62 8.38 -38.11 -12.35
N LEU A 63 9.02 -36.95 -12.19
CA LEU A 63 9.07 -36.23 -10.91
C LEU A 63 7.66 -35.83 -10.44
N TYR A 64 6.82 -35.37 -11.36
CA TYR A 64 5.43 -35.04 -11.03
C TYR A 64 4.64 -36.27 -10.56
N ARG A 65 4.74 -37.42 -11.25
CA ARG A 65 4.07 -38.66 -10.84
C ARG A 65 4.52 -39.14 -9.47
N GLN A 66 5.82 -39.08 -9.19
CA GLN A 66 6.37 -39.43 -7.88
C GLN A 66 5.85 -38.51 -6.78
N ALA A 67 5.85 -37.19 -7.01
CA ALA A 67 5.31 -36.23 -6.06
C ALA A 67 3.81 -36.42 -5.85
N LYS A 68 3.04 -36.69 -6.92
CA LYS A 68 1.59 -36.92 -6.88
C LYS A 68 1.23 -38.19 -6.13
N ALA A 69 2.04 -39.25 -6.24
CA ALA A 69 1.88 -40.47 -5.46
C ALA A 69 2.07 -40.25 -3.96
N ALA A 70 2.84 -39.23 -3.55
CA ALA A 70 3.06 -38.87 -2.15
C ALA A 70 1.99 -37.92 -1.58
N GLY A 71 1.07 -37.39 -2.42
CA GLY A 71 -0.02 -36.50 -2.03
C GLY A 71 -0.24 -35.34 -3.01
N PRO A 72 -1.14 -34.39 -2.68
CA PRO A 72 -1.41 -33.23 -3.53
C PRO A 72 -0.17 -32.36 -3.76
N VAL A 73 0.22 -32.18 -5.02
CA VAL A 73 1.42 -31.41 -5.40
C VAL A 73 1.05 -29.96 -5.69
N GLY A 74 1.44 -29.04 -4.81
CA GLY A 74 1.30 -27.60 -5.06
C GLY A 74 2.53 -26.96 -5.70
N VAL A 75 3.71 -27.30 -5.18
CA VAL A 75 5.01 -26.80 -5.65
C VAL A 75 6.03 -27.93 -5.55
N LEU A 76 6.79 -28.16 -6.61
CA LEU A 76 7.87 -29.12 -6.73
C LEU A 76 9.19 -28.35 -6.90
N VAL A 77 10.18 -28.64 -6.06
CA VAL A 77 11.52 -28.06 -6.14
C VAL A 77 12.46 -29.12 -6.70
N THR A 78 13.28 -28.75 -7.68
CA THR A 78 14.32 -29.62 -8.20
C THR A 78 15.49 -28.81 -8.74
N SER A 79 16.48 -29.49 -9.31
CA SER A 79 17.56 -28.85 -10.04
C SER A 79 17.98 -29.67 -11.27
N LEU A 80 18.57 -28.98 -12.25
CA LEU A 80 19.14 -29.63 -13.43
C LEU A 80 20.65 -29.42 -13.50
N THR A 81 21.39 -30.49 -13.73
CA THR A 81 22.81 -30.41 -14.06
C THR A 81 22.96 -30.18 -15.55
N ILE A 82 23.37 -28.97 -15.93
CA ILE A 82 23.59 -28.59 -17.32
C ILE A 82 25.10 -28.66 -17.61
N ALA A 83 25.48 -29.54 -18.53
CA ALA A 83 26.83 -29.58 -19.06
C ALA A 83 27.08 -28.34 -19.96
N ASN A 84 28.15 -27.60 -19.66
CA ASN A 84 28.64 -26.53 -20.53
C ASN A 84 29.35 -27.15 -21.75
N THR A 85 28.60 -27.57 -22.77
CA THR A 85 29.20 -27.89 -24.07
C THR A 85 29.56 -26.60 -24.80
N PRO A 86 30.79 -26.46 -25.34
CA PRO A 86 31.11 -25.34 -26.22
C PRO A 86 30.19 -25.38 -27.42
N SER A 87 29.54 -24.27 -27.73
CA SER A 87 28.74 -24.11 -28.95
C SER A 87 29.64 -24.31 -30.18
N THR A 88 29.60 -25.49 -30.79
CA THR A 88 30.23 -25.78 -32.08
C THR A 88 29.22 -25.58 -33.21
N ARG A 89 29.04 -24.33 -33.66
CA ARG A 89 28.73 -23.92 -35.06
C ARG A 89 28.23 -22.48 -35.11
N GLY A 90 28.96 -21.62 -35.84
CA GLY A 90 28.45 -20.32 -36.30
C GLY A 90 29.50 -19.20 -36.39
N SER A 91 30.30 -19.23 -37.46
CA SER A 91 31.12 -18.17 -38.09
C SER A 91 31.80 -17.07 -37.24
N ALA A 92 33.06 -16.81 -37.56
CA ALA A 92 34.00 -15.86 -36.94
C ALA A 92 33.64 -14.37 -37.04
N ARG A 93 32.43 -13.95 -36.61
CA ARG A 93 32.06 -12.52 -36.46
C ARG A 93 31.43 -12.12 -35.12
N ALA A 94 31.28 -13.05 -34.17
CA ALA A 94 30.73 -12.76 -32.83
C ALA A 94 31.79 -12.75 -31.70
N ALA A 95 33.06 -12.50 -32.01
CA ALA A 95 34.15 -12.45 -31.02
C ALA A 95 34.09 -11.22 -30.07
N GLY A 96 33.13 -10.30 -30.26
CA GLY A 96 32.98 -9.10 -29.43
C GLY A 96 32.05 -9.24 -28.22
N SER A 97 31.21 -10.29 -28.12
CA SER A 97 30.15 -10.37 -27.09
C SER A 97 30.36 -11.44 -26.01
N ALA A 98 31.29 -12.40 -26.22
CA ALA A 98 31.49 -13.51 -25.28
C ALA A 98 32.37 -13.17 -24.07
N ARG A 99 33.05 -12.01 -24.05
CA ARG A 99 33.94 -11.59 -22.95
C ARG A 99 33.24 -11.00 -21.71
N ALA A 100 31.91 -10.88 -21.71
CA ALA A 100 31.20 -10.23 -20.60
C ALA A 100 30.89 -11.16 -19.40
N ASN A 101 31.13 -12.47 -19.47
CA ASN A 101 30.59 -13.42 -18.49
C ASN A 101 31.60 -14.09 -17.54
N GLY A 102 32.91 -13.81 -17.64
CA GLY A 102 33.91 -14.23 -16.64
C GLY A 102 33.84 -15.69 -16.15
N ARG A 103 33.46 -16.66 -16.99
CA ARG A 103 33.17 -18.04 -16.58
C ARG A 103 33.99 -19.05 -17.39
N ALA A 104 34.65 -19.97 -16.68
CA ALA A 104 35.53 -20.99 -17.27
C ALA A 104 34.73 -22.09 -18.02
N PRO A 105 35.21 -22.59 -19.17
CA PRO A 105 34.60 -23.73 -19.86
C PRO A 105 34.76 -25.03 -19.06
N GLY A 106 33.74 -25.91 -19.07
CA GLY A 106 33.87 -27.31 -18.62
C GLY A 106 33.26 -27.69 -17.27
N GLN A 107 32.87 -26.75 -16.40
CA GLN A 107 32.13 -27.10 -15.16
C GLN A 107 30.64 -27.28 -15.44
N ALA A 108 30.10 -28.44 -15.03
CA ALA A 108 28.67 -28.69 -15.01
C ALA A 108 28.00 -27.79 -13.96
N ARG A 109 26.88 -27.14 -14.33
CA ARG A 109 26.19 -26.20 -13.45
C ARG A 109 24.85 -26.78 -13.00
N VAL A 110 24.55 -26.64 -11.71
CA VAL A 110 23.23 -26.95 -11.16
C VAL A 110 22.32 -25.73 -11.32
N LEU A 111 21.19 -25.91 -12.01
CA LEU A 111 20.16 -24.90 -12.24
C LEU A 111 18.98 -25.16 -11.29
N PRO A 112 18.74 -24.34 -10.26
CA PRO A 112 17.57 -24.45 -9.41
C PRO A 112 16.28 -24.19 -10.18
N LEU A 113 15.29 -25.06 -9.99
CA LEU A 113 14.00 -24.99 -10.67
C LEU A 113 12.84 -25.23 -9.70
N VAL A 114 11.77 -24.47 -9.92
CA VAL A 114 10.51 -24.64 -9.20
C VAL A 114 9.39 -24.82 -10.20
N LEU A 115 8.62 -25.91 -10.05
CA LEU A 115 7.39 -26.15 -10.78
C LEU A 115 6.21 -26.00 -9.84
N ALA A 116 5.32 -25.06 -10.14
CA ALA A 116 4.10 -24.82 -9.40
C ALA A 116 2.88 -25.25 -10.23
N PHE A 117 1.87 -25.82 -9.56
CA PHE A 117 0.67 -26.32 -10.23
C PHE A 117 -0.52 -25.45 -9.87
N ALA A 118 -1.13 -24.86 -10.90
CA ALA A 118 -2.25 -23.94 -10.77
C ALA A 118 -3.54 -24.60 -11.26
N LYS A 119 -4.66 -24.33 -10.58
CA LYS A 119 -5.99 -24.56 -11.16
C LYS A 119 -6.24 -23.55 -12.28
N ALA A 120 -7.10 -23.87 -13.23
CA ALA A 120 -7.40 -22.98 -14.36
C ALA A 120 -8.04 -21.64 -13.94
N ASP A 121 -8.79 -21.64 -12.85
CA ASP A 121 -9.72 -20.58 -12.41
C ASP A 121 -9.27 -19.84 -11.13
N LEU A 122 -7.99 -19.91 -10.77
CA LEU A 122 -7.47 -19.24 -9.56
C LEU A 122 -7.85 -17.75 -9.53
N SER A 123 -8.34 -17.28 -8.39
CA SER A 123 -8.52 -15.86 -8.11
C SER A 123 -7.18 -15.10 -8.11
N ALA A 124 -7.20 -13.77 -8.16
CA ALA A 124 -5.98 -12.97 -8.08
C ALA A 124 -5.20 -13.22 -6.79
N PHE A 125 -5.89 -13.34 -5.65
CA PHE A 125 -5.27 -13.65 -4.36
C PHE A 125 -4.60 -15.04 -4.35
N GLU A 126 -5.23 -16.06 -4.95
CA GLU A 126 -4.64 -17.40 -5.02
C GLU A 126 -3.42 -17.44 -5.94
N ARG A 127 -3.45 -16.73 -7.08
CA ARG A 127 -2.27 -16.56 -7.93
C ARG A 127 -1.11 -15.92 -7.17
N LEU A 128 -1.36 -14.86 -6.42
CA LEU A 128 -0.34 -14.19 -5.60
C LEU A 128 0.25 -15.12 -4.54
N ASN A 129 -0.58 -15.91 -3.84
CA ASN A 129 -0.10 -16.89 -2.86
C ASN A 129 0.72 -18.02 -3.50
N LEU A 130 0.27 -18.55 -4.63
CA LEU A 130 1.01 -19.59 -5.36
C LEU A 130 2.38 -19.06 -5.81
N ALA A 131 2.41 -17.84 -6.35
CA ALA A 131 3.64 -17.17 -6.73
C ALA A 131 4.59 -16.96 -5.54
N ALA A 132 4.07 -16.54 -4.38
CA ALA A 132 4.85 -16.37 -3.16
C ALA A 132 5.51 -17.68 -2.71
N ARG A 133 4.73 -18.77 -2.73
CA ARG A 133 5.21 -20.11 -2.38
C ARG A 133 6.28 -20.59 -3.34
N ALA A 134 6.07 -20.41 -4.64
CA ALA A 134 7.03 -20.78 -5.67
C ALA A 134 8.34 -19.98 -5.53
N TRP A 135 8.24 -18.67 -5.28
CA TRP A 135 9.40 -17.81 -5.04
C TRP A 135 10.17 -18.21 -3.79
N LYS A 136 9.48 -18.43 -2.66
CA LYS A 136 10.10 -18.86 -1.40
C LYS A 136 10.83 -20.19 -1.52
N ALA A 137 10.35 -21.07 -2.40
CA ALA A 137 10.95 -22.37 -2.65
C ALA A 137 12.19 -22.31 -3.56
N LEU A 138 12.40 -21.20 -4.28
CA LEU A 138 13.51 -21.07 -5.22
C LEU A 138 14.81 -20.68 -4.49
N ALA A 139 15.78 -21.58 -4.50
CA ALA A 139 17.13 -21.34 -3.99
C ALA A 139 18.05 -20.73 -5.07
N ALA A 140 17.70 -19.54 -5.57
CA ALA A 140 18.50 -18.87 -6.60
C ALA A 140 19.80 -18.26 -6.03
N PRO A 141 20.94 -18.32 -6.76
CA PRO A 141 22.17 -17.66 -6.34
C PRO A 141 22.07 -16.13 -6.45
N SER A 142 22.95 -15.42 -5.73
CA SER A 142 23.05 -13.95 -5.86
C SER A 142 23.44 -13.56 -7.29
N GLY A 143 22.86 -12.47 -7.80
CA GLY A 143 23.06 -12.02 -9.18
C GLY A 143 22.40 -12.89 -10.25
N ALA A 144 21.57 -13.88 -9.88
CA ALA A 144 20.92 -14.78 -10.82
C ALA A 144 20.06 -14.05 -11.87
N ARG A 145 20.04 -14.60 -13.09
CA ARG A 145 19.04 -14.30 -14.11
C ARG A 145 17.97 -15.37 -14.05
N ILE A 146 16.74 -14.99 -13.73
CA ILE A 146 15.66 -15.92 -13.39
C ILE A 146 14.55 -15.85 -14.44
N VAL A 147 14.17 -17.01 -14.98
CA VAL A 147 13.04 -17.14 -15.91
C VAL A 147 11.74 -17.39 -15.15
N LEU A 148 10.69 -16.68 -15.50
CA LEU A 148 9.32 -16.83 -15.00
C LEU A 148 8.42 -17.19 -16.18
N SER A 149 7.73 -18.33 -16.10
CA SER A 149 6.86 -18.80 -17.19
C SER A 149 5.56 -19.42 -16.67
N ALA A 150 4.51 -19.37 -17.49
CA ALA A 150 3.22 -19.96 -17.20
C ALA A 150 2.69 -20.73 -18.42
N HIS A 151 2.26 -21.98 -18.22
CA HIS A 151 1.95 -22.94 -19.29
C HIS A 151 0.58 -23.59 -19.09
N GLY A 152 -0.14 -23.84 -20.19
CA GLY A 152 -1.43 -24.54 -20.19
C GLY A 152 -2.60 -23.74 -19.63
N LEU A 153 -2.41 -22.47 -19.28
CA LEU A 153 -3.46 -21.57 -18.82
C LEU A 153 -4.04 -20.75 -19.98
N ALA A 154 -5.33 -20.41 -19.90
CA ALA A 154 -5.94 -19.45 -20.82
C ALA A 154 -5.16 -18.13 -20.85
N PRO A 155 -5.11 -17.38 -21.98
CA PRO A 155 -4.20 -16.24 -22.12
C PRO A 155 -4.30 -15.17 -21.03
N ALA A 156 -5.52 -14.88 -20.53
CA ALA A 156 -5.73 -13.93 -19.44
C ALA A 156 -5.20 -14.47 -18.09
N SER A 157 -5.51 -15.73 -17.76
CA SER A 157 -5.00 -16.40 -16.55
C SER A 157 -3.47 -16.53 -16.57
N ALA A 158 -2.89 -16.84 -17.73
CA ALA A 158 -1.43 -16.91 -17.90
C ALA A 158 -0.76 -15.55 -17.67
N ALA A 159 -1.29 -14.46 -18.24
CA ALA A 159 -0.78 -13.12 -18.01
C ALA A 159 -0.90 -12.70 -16.52
N GLY A 160 -2.04 -13.00 -15.88
CA GLY A 160 -2.24 -12.74 -14.45
C GLY A 160 -1.30 -13.57 -13.56
N MET A 161 -0.96 -14.79 -13.97
CA MET A 161 0.01 -15.63 -13.26
C MET A 161 1.44 -15.08 -13.41
N LEU A 162 1.84 -14.65 -14.62
CA LEU A 162 3.13 -14.02 -14.85
C LEU A 162 3.29 -12.72 -14.06
N GLU A 163 2.25 -11.89 -14.00
CA GLU A 163 2.21 -10.70 -13.14
C GLU A 163 2.39 -11.08 -11.65
N ALA A 164 1.71 -12.11 -11.17
CA ALA A 164 1.83 -12.57 -9.79
C ALA A 164 3.23 -13.11 -9.47
N LEU A 165 3.85 -13.87 -10.39
CA LEU A 165 5.24 -14.32 -10.26
C LEU A 165 6.21 -13.16 -10.18
N LEU A 166 6.07 -12.17 -11.06
CA LEU A 166 6.90 -10.97 -11.04
C LEU A 166 6.74 -10.20 -9.73
N ALA A 167 5.49 -10.01 -9.27
CA ALA A 167 5.21 -9.32 -8.01
C ALA A 167 5.83 -10.04 -6.81
N ALA A 168 5.68 -11.36 -6.70
CA ALA A 168 6.29 -12.16 -5.63
C ALA A 168 7.82 -12.12 -5.69
N ALA A 169 8.40 -12.20 -6.89
CA ALA A 169 9.84 -12.18 -7.09
C ALA A 169 10.46 -10.82 -6.68
N LEU A 170 9.81 -9.72 -7.08
CA LEU A 170 10.22 -8.38 -6.68
C LEU A 170 10.09 -8.18 -5.16
N ALA A 171 8.93 -8.54 -4.58
CA ALA A 171 8.66 -8.35 -3.17
C ALA A 171 9.56 -9.20 -2.26
N GLY A 172 9.91 -10.42 -2.70
CA GLY A 172 10.83 -11.31 -1.99
C GLY A 172 12.30 -11.01 -2.19
N SER A 173 12.66 -10.29 -3.27
CA SER A 173 14.01 -9.76 -3.48
C SER A 173 14.25 -8.44 -2.74
N ALA A 174 13.22 -7.84 -2.13
CA ALA A 174 13.35 -6.56 -1.46
C ALA A 174 14.16 -6.68 -0.15
N PRO A 175 15.24 -5.89 0.03
CA PRO A 175 15.91 -5.78 1.32
C PRO A 175 15.00 -5.07 2.32
N MET A 176 15.03 -5.51 3.58
CA MET A 176 14.31 -4.87 4.68
C MET A 176 15.34 -4.26 5.65
N PRO A 177 14.99 -3.20 6.40
CA PRO A 177 15.93 -2.61 7.35
C PRO A 177 16.37 -3.64 8.39
N THR A 178 17.67 -3.62 8.73
CA THR A 178 18.27 -4.53 9.70
C THR A 178 19.31 -3.81 10.54
N CYS A 179 19.24 -4.00 11.86
CA CYS A 179 20.23 -3.51 12.82
C CYS A 179 21.16 -4.63 13.32
N LYS A 180 21.16 -5.80 12.67
CA LYS A 180 22.02 -6.93 13.05
C LYS A 180 23.49 -6.61 12.73
N SER A 181 24.40 -6.96 13.63
CA SER A 181 25.86 -6.79 13.46
C SER A 181 26.43 -7.60 12.29
N GLN A 182 25.80 -8.73 11.98
CA GLN A 182 26.08 -9.54 10.81
C GLN A 182 24.79 -9.63 9.98
N PRO A 183 24.55 -8.67 9.06
CA PRO A 183 23.43 -8.78 8.15
C PRO A 183 23.59 -10.03 7.30
N ARG A 184 22.48 -10.74 7.06
CA ARG A 184 22.50 -11.84 6.08
C ARG A 184 22.45 -11.23 4.69
N ASP A 185 23.41 -11.60 3.85
CA ASP A 185 23.33 -11.29 2.42
C ASP A 185 22.06 -11.92 1.85
N LYS A 186 21.16 -11.08 1.36
CA LYS A 186 20.03 -11.56 0.57
C LYS A 186 20.51 -11.78 -0.85
N ASN A 187 20.32 -12.99 -1.37
CA ASN A 187 20.53 -13.30 -2.77
C ASN A 187 19.60 -12.42 -3.61
N THR A 188 20.16 -11.36 -4.19
CA THR A 188 19.40 -10.40 -5.00
C THR A 188 19.61 -10.78 -6.47
N PRO A 189 18.55 -11.13 -7.21
CA PRO A 189 18.65 -11.42 -8.64
C PRO A 189 19.13 -10.19 -9.42
N SER A 190 19.82 -10.40 -10.54
CA SER A 190 20.18 -9.30 -11.43
C SER A 190 19.10 -9.04 -12.49
N ARG A 191 18.34 -10.08 -12.89
CA ARG A 191 17.33 -10.00 -13.95
C ARG A 191 16.17 -10.97 -13.75
N PHE A 192 14.97 -10.53 -14.13
CA PHE A 192 13.78 -11.37 -14.33
C PHE A 192 13.41 -11.40 -15.81
N ILE A 193 13.14 -12.59 -16.34
CA ILE A 193 12.74 -12.82 -17.73
C ILE A 193 11.35 -13.45 -17.72
N LEU A 194 10.35 -12.72 -18.21
CA LEU A 194 9.00 -13.22 -18.44
C LEU A 194 8.99 -13.92 -19.79
N ALA A 195 8.75 -15.23 -19.81
CA ALA A 195 8.80 -16.05 -21.02
C ALA A 195 7.40 -16.52 -21.45
N GLY A 196 7.20 -16.57 -22.78
CA GLY A 196 6.00 -17.11 -23.41
C GLY A 196 5.12 -16.05 -24.09
N ALA A 197 4.13 -16.53 -24.85
CA ALA A 197 3.28 -15.69 -25.71
C ALA A 197 2.50 -14.58 -24.97
N THR A 198 2.25 -14.75 -23.66
CA THR A 198 1.54 -13.76 -22.85
C THR A 198 2.46 -12.81 -22.09
N ALA A 199 3.78 -12.98 -22.19
CA ALA A 199 4.76 -12.16 -21.47
C ALA A 199 4.56 -10.67 -21.75
N GLU A 200 4.33 -10.30 -23.01
CA GLU A 200 4.11 -8.91 -23.44
C GLU A 200 2.83 -8.26 -22.90
N LYS A 201 1.86 -9.07 -22.46
CA LYS A 201 0.59 -8.56 -21.90
C LYS A 201 0.75 -8.09 -20.46
N VAL A 202 1.89 -8.41 -19.82
CA VAL A 202 2.20 -7.97 -18.46
C VAL A 202 2.69 -6.53 -18.51
N ASP A 203 2.01 -5.64 -17.78
CA ASP A 203 2.49 -4.28 -17.58
C ASP A 203 3.62 -4.28 -16.52
N THR A 204 4.85 -4.47 -16.99
CA THR A 204 6.04 -4.56 -16.12
C THR A 204 6.35 -3.24 -15.43
N ALA A 205 6.04 -2.10 -16.07
CA ALA A 205 6.21 -0.78 -15.48
C ALA A 205 5.26 -0.60 -14.29
N ARG A 206 3.98 -0.96 -14.44
CA ARG A 206 3.00 -0.98 -13.36
C ARG A 206 3.41 -1.89 -12.21
N CYS A 207 3.83 -3.11 -12.51
CA CYS A 207 4.27 -4.06 -11.49
C CYS A 207 5.45 -3.51 -10.66
N ASN A 208 6.45 -2.96 -11.34
CA ASN A 208 7.63 -2.40 -10.69
C ASN A 208 7.29 -1.15 -9.85
N ALA A 209 6.44 -0.25 -10.35
CA ALA A 209 6.03 0.94 -9.61
C ALA A 209 5.24 0.58 -8.34
N ILE A 210 4.30 -0.37 -8.42
CA ILE A 210 3.54 -0.88 -7.26
C ILE A 210 4.48 -1.50 -6.23
N ASP A 211 5.39 -2.38 -6.66
CA ASP A 211 6.33 -3.02 -5.75
C ASP A 211 7.29 -2.02 -5.09
N ARG A 212 7.76 -0.99 -5.81
CA ARG A 212 8.58 0.08 -5.21
C ARG A 212 7.81 0.90 -4.19
N GLY A 213 6.56 1.25 -4.48
CA GLY A 213 5.67 1.90 -3.51
C GLY A 213 5.43 1.06 -2.26
N ASN A 214 5.12 -0.22 -2.44
CA ASN A 214 4.89 -1.17 -1.35
C ASN A 214 6.17 -1.45 -0.56
N HIS A 215 7.32 -1.57 -1.22
CA HIS A 215 8.63 -1.70 -0.57
C HIS A 215 8.94 -0.48 0.29
N LEU A 216 8.69 0.73 -0.20
CA LEU A 216 8.85 1.95 0.61
C LEU A 216 7.94 1.92 1.86
N ALA A 217 6.67 1.54 1.69
CA ALA A 217 5.73 1.46 2.82
C ALA A 217 6.25 0.48 3.88
N ARG A 218 6.60 -0.75 3.49
CA ARG A 218 7.19 -1.76 4.39
C ARG A 218 8.50 -1.30 5.04
N TRP A 219 9.36 -0.64 4.26
CA TRP A 219 10.65 -0.15 4.74
C TRP A 219 10.45 0.85 5.88
N LEU A 220 9.62 1.88 5.67
CA LEU A 220 9.36 2.90 6.67
C LEU A 220 8.74 2.28 7.94
N THR A 221 7.73 1.43 7.79
CA THR A 221 7.08 0.76 8.92
C THR A 221 8.03 -0.10 9.74
N MET A 222 9.00 -0.77 9.11
CA MET A 222 9.95 -1.64 9.81
C MET A 222 11.16 -0.89 10.40
N LEU A 223 11.29 0.42 10.18
CA LEU A 223 12.31 1.21 10.87
C LEU A 223 11.96 1.29 12.37
N PRO A 224 12.94 1.14 13.27
CA PRO A 224 12.67 1.23 14.69
C PRO A 224 12.32 2.68 15.09
N PRO A 225 11.56 2.88 16.18
CA PRO A 225 11.03 4.20 16.55
C PRO A 225 12.11 5.20 16.97
N ASN A 226 13.31 4.74 17.36
CA ASN A 226 14.46 5.62 17.61
C ASN A 226 15.18 6.07 16.32
N VAL A 227 14.74 5.60 15.15
CA VAL A 227 15.23 6.01 13.82
C VAL A 227 14.12 6.77 13.08
N LEU A 228 12.90 6.22 13.03
CA LEU A 228 11.74 6.86 12.42
C LEU A 228 10.83 7.48 13.49
N ASP A 229 11.30 8.57 14.09
CA ASP A 229 10.53 9.38 15.04
C ASP A 229 9.86 10.59 14.35
N SER A 230 9.10 11.37 15.11
CA SER A 230 8.44 12.59 14.61
C SER A 230 9.42 13.66 14.08
N ALA A 231 10.69 13.61 14.48
CA ALA A 231 11.71 14.56 14.06
C ALA A 231 12.41 14.16 12.74
N ASN A 232 12.65 12.86 12.54
CA ASN A 232 13.36 12.32 11.41
C ASN A 232 12.44 12.04 10.23
N TYR A 233 11.20 11.64 10.47
CA TYR A 233 10.29 11.30 9.38
C TYR A 233 10.07 12.46 8.38
N PRO A 234 9.84 13.73 8.80
CA PRO A 234 9.75 14.85 7.86
C PRO A 234 11.04 15.09 7.05
N ARG A 235 12.21 14.76 7.61
CA ARG A 235 13.51 14.84 6.89
C ARG A 235 13.60 13.79 5.79
N ILE A 236 13.15 12.57 6.09
CA ILE A 236 13.09 11.46 5.13
C ILE A 236 12.13 11.81 3.98
N LEU A 237 10.95 12.33 4.30
CA LEU A 237 9.95 12.77 3.31
C LEU A 237 10.48 13.90 2.41
N ARG A 238 11.21 14.87 2.98
CA ARG A 238 11.88 15.92 2.19
C ARG A 238 12.95 15.35 1.26
N ARG A 239 13.68 14.31 1.68
CA ARG A 239 14.67 13.62 0.82
C ARG A 239 13.97 12.89 -0.33
N LEU A 240 12.89 12.17 -0.05
CA LEU A 240 12.07 11.53 -1.09
C LEU A 240 11.53 12.54 -2.10
N ALA A 241 11.00 13.66 -1.62
CA ALA A 241 10.49 14.72 -2.48
C ALA A 241 11.56 15.23 -3.46
N ARG A 242 12.79 15.46 -2.99
CA ARG A 242 13.92 15.85 -3.85
C ARG A 242 14.27 14.77 -4.88
N GLN A 243 14.27 13.49 -4.48
CA GLN A 243 14.59 12.37 -5.37
C GLN A 243 13.58 12.19 -6.49
N HIS A 244 12.30 12.50 -6.22
CA HIS A 244 11.20 12.27 -7.15
C HIS A 244 10.62 13.54 -7.77
N GLY A 245 11.21 14.72 -7.49
CA GLY A 245 10.77 16.00 -8.03
C GLY A 245 9.41 16.47 -7.48
N TRP A 246 9.02 16.02 -6.30
CA TRP A 246 7.81 16.50 -5.62
C TRP A 246 8.09 17.81 -4.89
N GLN A 247 7.09 18.68 -4.80
CA GLN A 247 7.18 19.81 -3.87
C GLN A 247 6.90 19.28 -2.45
N CYS A 248 7.65 19.78 -1.47
CA CYS A 248 7.50 19.39 -0.07
C CYS A 248 7.24 20.65 0.76
N SER A 249 6.20 20.61 1.58
CA SER A 249 5.87 21.66 2.54
C SER A 249 5.56 21.04 3.90
N PHE A 250 5.71 21.83 4.98
CA PHE A 250 5.53 21.35 6.35
C PHE A 250 4.78 22.39 7.18
N LEU A 251 3.65 21.97 7.77
CA LEU A 251 2.93 22.72 8.78
C LEU A 251 3.43 22.27 10.15
N ASP A 252 4.29 23.07 10.77
CA ASP A 252 4.71 22.83 12.15
C ASP A 252 3.59 23.16 13.15
N GLU A 253 3.80 22.83 14.43
CA GLU A 253 2.84 23.10 15.51
C GLU A 253 2.42 24.58 15.62
N THR A 254 3.32 25.52 15.26
CA THR A 254 3.01 26.95 15.29
C THR A 254 2.04 27.32 14.17
N ALA A 255 2.28 26.82 12.96
CA ALA A 255 1.39 26.97 11.82
C ALA A 255 0.03 26.31 12.08
N LEU A 256 0.02 25.10 12.65
CA LEU A 256 -1.20 24.37 13.03
C LEU A 256 -2.02 25.14 14.07
N ARG A 257 -1.37 25.77 15.06
CA ARG A 257 -2.06 26.60 16.05
C ARG A 257 -2.75 27.80 15.41
N ARG A 258 -2.10 28.45 14.44
CA ARG A 258 -2.71 29.57 13.67
C ARG A 258 -3.86 29.11 12.79
N LEU A 259 -3.86 27.85 12.35
CA LEU A 259 -4.93 27.25 11.55
C LEU A 259 -6.09 26.72 12.41
N GLY A 260 -5.95 26.72 13.74
CA GLY A 260 -6.96 26.16 14.65
C GLY A 260 -7.02 24.63 14.61
N ALA A 261 -5.93 23.96 14.26
CA ALA A 261 -5.82 22.50 14.24
C ALA A 261 -5.62 21.94 15.65
N GLY A 262 -6.61 22.16 16.53
CA GLY A 262 -6.54 21.80 17.94
C GLY A 262 -6.61 20.30 18.20
N ALA A 263 -7.21 19.49 17.31
CA ALA A 263 -7.28 18.04 17.46
C ALA A 263 -5.90 17.39 17.29
N PHE A 264 -5.14 17.79 16.27
CA PHE A 264 -3.75 17.36 16.07
C PHE A 264 -2.86 17.83 17.23
N LEU A 265 -2.98 19.10 17.62
CA LEU A 265 -2.17 19.67 18.69
C LEU A 265 -2.44 19.03 20.05
N ALA A 266 -3.66 18.52 20.27
CA ALA A 266 -4.00 17.77 21.48
C ALA A 266 -3.16 16.50 21.59
N VAL A 267 -2.95 15.79 20.49
CA VAL A 267 -2.12 14.57 20.46
C VAL A 267 -0.63 14.92 20.59
N SER A 268 -0.14 15.92 19.85
CA SER A 268 1.30 16.20 19.76
C SER A 268 1.91 16.85 21.00
N ARG A 269 1.10 17.43 21.89
CA ARG A 269 1.57 18.25 23.02
C ARG A 269 2.45 17.52 24.04
N ALA A 270 2.37 16.19 24.12
CA ALA A 270 3.25 15.38 24.98
C ALA A 270 4.59 15.01 24.31
N ASN A 271 4.75 15.24 23.01
CA ASN A 271 5.96 14.87 22.30
C ASN A 271 7.18 15.60 22.85
N ARG A 272 8.23 14.83 23.13
CA ARG A 272 9.53 15.34 23.61
C ARG A 272 10.19 16.31 22.63
N HIS A 273 10.08 16.03 21.34
CA HIS A 273 10.92 16.67 20.32
C HIS A 273 10.36 17.98 19.75
N ARG A 274 9.10 18.35 20.03
CA ARG A 274 8.40 19.55 19.49
C ARG A 274 8.59 19.70 17.97
N ARG A 275 8.57 18.59 17.24
CA ARG A 275 8.81 18.51 15.78
C ARG A 275 7.68 17.78 15.03
N ALA A 276 6.54 17.60 15.69
CA ALA A 276 5.34 17.12 15.04
C ALA A 276 4.79 18.16 14.06
N GLY A 277 4.01 17.69 13.10
CA GLY A 277 3.34 18.53 12.14
C GLY A 277 2.77 17.75 10.97
N ILE A 278 2.25 18.47 9.99
CA ILE A 278 1.66 17.87 8.78
C ILE A 278 2.59 18.15 7.61
N VAL A 279 3.09 17.10 6.97
CA VAL A 279 3.85 17.20 5.71
C VAL A 279 2.88 17.15 4.54
N ARG A 280 3.04 18.05 3.56
CA ARG A 280 2.38 17.98 2.26
C ARG A 280 3.43 17.72 1.17
N LEU A 281 3.27 16.61 0.46
CA LEU A 281 4.00 16.30 -0.77
C LEU A 281 3.08 16.54 -1.97
N HIS A 282 3.55 17.29 -2.95
CA HIS A 282 2.75 17.60 -4.14
C HIS A 282 3.45 17.09 -5.41
N TYR A 283 2.75 16.22 -6.13
CA TYR A 283 3.08 15.78 -7.48
C TYR A 283 2.20 16.53 -8.48
N ARG A 284 2.84 17.16 -9.46
CA ARG A 284 2.14 17.77 -10.59
C ARG A 284 1.98 16.73 -11.71
N GLY A 285 0.74 16.52 -12.14
CA GLY A 285 0.41 15.60 -13.22
C GLY A 285 1.18 15.93 -14.50
N THR A 286 1.70 14.90 -15.17
CA THR A 286 2.48 15.06 -16.41
C THR A 286 1.85 14.27 -17.57
N GLY A 287 2.06 14.72 -18.81
CA GLY A 287 1.63 14.01 -20.04
C GLY A 287 0.75 14.82 -21.00
N ARG A 288 0.57 14.33 -22.24
CA ARG A 288 -0.20 15.01 -23.30
C ARG A 288 -1.64 15.36 -22.90
N ARG A 289 -2.30 14.51 -22.11
CA ARG A 289 -3.64 14.78 -21.56
C ARG A 289 -3.64 15.84 -20.46
N ALA A 290 -2.55 15.94 -19.69
CA ALA A 290 -2.38 17.00 -18.70
C ALA A 290 -2.15 18.36 -19.38
N ALA A 291 -1.44 18.38 -20.52
CA ALA A 291 -1.23 19.58 -21.33
C ALA A 291 -2.48 20.07 -22.08
N ALA A 292 -3.48 19.20 -22.28
CA ALA A 292 -4.71 19.51 -23.01
C ALA A 292 -5.91 19.85 -22.12
N ALA A 293 -5.77 19.78 -20.79
CA ALA A 293 -6.86 20.03 -19.85
C ALA A 293 -6.68 21.39 -19.17
N GLU A 294 -7.62 22.32 -19.38
CA GLU A 294 -7.70 23.58 -18.61
C GLU A 294 -7.93 23.35 -17.10
N THR A 295 -8.37 22.15 -16.71
CA THR A 295 -8.49 21.72 -15.31
C THR A 295 -8.00 20.28 -15.12
N LEU A 296 -6.76 20.11 -14.64
CA LEU A 296 -6.27 18.80 -14.20
C LEU A 296 -7.17 18.25 -13.09
N ARG A 297 -7.39 16.93 -13.04
CA ARG A 297 -8.01 16.33 -11.84
C ARG A 297 -7.06 16.44 -10.66
N SER A 298 -7.58 16.47 -9.45
CA SER A 298 -6.80 16.57 -8.21
C SER A 298 -7.18 15.44 -7.25
N LEU A 299 -6.17 14.69 -6.79
CA LEU A 299 -6.32 13.63 -5.79
C LEU A 299 -5.68 14.09 -4.48
N ALA A 300 -6.36 13.88 -3.36
CA ALA A 300 -5.75 13.98 -2.04
C ALA A 300 -5.55 12.59 -1.43
N LEU A 301 -4.33 12.29 -1.00
CA LEU A 301 -3.99 11.13 -0.18
C LEU A 301 -3.69 11.62 1.23
N VAL A 302 -4.29 11.02 2.26
CA VAL A 302 -4.08 11.41 3.67
C VAL A 302 -3.64 10.20 4.48
N GLY A 303 -2.59 10.32 5.29
CA GLY A 303 -2.06 9.18 6.04
C GLY A 303 -1.82 9.48 7.50
N LYS A 304 -2.33 8.60 8.39
CA LYS A 304 -1.99 8.57 9.82
C LYS A 304 -0.49 8.27 9.98
N GLY A 305 0.25 9.17 10.60
CA GLY A 305 1.70 9.07 10.80
C GLY A 305 2.09 9.15 12.27
N ILE A 306 1.44 8.35 13.13
CA ILE A 306 1.83 8.21 14.53
C ILE A 306 3.09 7.33 14.59
N CYS A 307 4.27 7.94 14.73
CA CYS A 307 5.56 7.22 14.68
C CYS A 307 5.73 6.24 15.84
N PHE A 308 5.10 6.53 16.98
CA PHE A 308 4.97 5.61 18.10
C PHE A 308 3.73 5.98 18.92
N ASP A 309 2.97 4.97 19.32
CA ASP A 309 1.75 5.13 20.10
C ASP A 309 1.84 4.41 21.45
N THR A 310 1.98 5.19 22.52
CA THR A 310 1.93 4.68 23.90
C THR A 310 0.49 4.53 24.41
N GLY A 311 -0.47 5.15 23.72
CA GLY A 311 -1.83 5.41 24.16
C GLY A 311 -1.99 6.67 25.01
N GLY A 312 -0.91 7.39 25.32
CA GLY A 312 -0.95 8.61 26.11
C GLY A 312 -1.23 8.33 27.58
N ILE A 313 -2.16 9.09 28.19
CA ILE A 313 -2.56 8.88 29.59
C ILE A 313 -3.30 7.55 29.76
N ASN A 314 -4.10 7.15 28.78
CA ASN A 314 -4.68 5.83 28.68
C ASN A 314 -3.65 4.81 28.14
N LEU A 315 -2.61 4.56 28.93
CA LEU A 315 -1.44 3.80 28.54
C LEU A 315 -1.79 2.37 28.09
N LYS A 316 -1.28 1.96 26.92
CA LYS A 316 -1.40 0.59 26.42
C LYS A 316 -0.70 -0.40 27.34
N THR A 317 -1.21 -1.63 27.37
CA THR A 317 -0.50 -2.76 27.98
C THR A 317 0.79 -3.10 27.22
N HIS A 318 1.72 -3.81 27.85
CA HIS A 318 3.00 -4.17 27.23
C HIS A 318 2.86 -4.85 25.86
N LYS A 319 1.90 -5.78 25.69
CA LYS A 319 1.65 -6.46 24.40
C LYS A 319 1.05 -5.51 23.38
N GLY A 320 0.10 -4.67 23.81
CA GLY A 320 -0.53 -3.68 22.94
C GLY A 320 0.48 -2.64 22.44
N MET A 321 1.47 -2.29 23.24
CA MET A 321 2.47 -1.27 22.92
C MET A 321 3.65 -1.78 22.08
N TYR A 322 4.02 -3.06 22.20
CA TYR A 322 5.27 -3.62 21.65
C TYR A 322 5.50 -3.31 20.16
N ARG A 323 4.42 -3.25 19.37
CA ARG A 323 4.47 -3.03 17.92
C ARG A 323 4.03 -1.63 17.48
N MET A 324 3.86 -0.69 18.40
CA MET A 324 3.24 0.61 18.07
C MET A 324 4.13 1.57 17.29
N HIS A 325 5.37 1.20 16.98
CA HIS A 325 6.13 1.87 15.92
C HIS A 325 5.50 1.67 14.53
N GLU A 326 4.66 0.64 14.37
CA GLU A 326 3.97 0.34 13.12
C GLU A 326 2.73 1.23 12.90
N ASP A 327 2.38 2.11 13.84
CA ASP A 327 1.14 2.91 13.83
C ASP A 327 1.17 4.12 12.86
N MET A 328 2.30 4.27 12.17
CA MET A 328 2.49 5.23 11.07
C MET A 328 2.20 4.62 9.69
N GLN A 329 1.76 3.35 9.61
CA GLN A 329 1.54 2.64 8.36
C GLN A 329 0.63 3.37 7.37
N GLY A 330 -0.38 4.09 7.87
CA GLY A 330 -1.24 4.93 7.01
C GLY A 330 -0.45 5.93 6.17
N SER A 331 0.47 6.66 6.80
CA SER A 331 1.37 7.60 6.13
C SER A 331 2.38 6.91 5.22
N ALA A 332 2.85 5.71 5.58
CA ALA A 332 3.74 4.90 4.75
C ALA A 332 3.05 4.44 3.44
N VAL A 333 1.79 4.00 3.54
CA VAL A 333 0.95 3.60 2.39
C VAL A 333 0.61 4.80 1.51
N ALA A 334 0.29 5.96 2.10
CA ALA A 334 0.01 7.18 1.35
C ALA A 334 1.23 7.64 0.52
N VAL A 335 2.43 7.68 1.11
CA VAL A 335 3.65 8.03 0.36
C VAL A 335 4.09 6.94 -0.62
N GLY A 336 3.89 5.67 -0.29
CA GLY A 336 4.13 4.54 -1.20
C GLY A 336 3.22 4.59 -2.44
N THR A 337 1.95 4.97 -2.26
CA THR A 337 0.99 5.17 -3.34
C THR A 337 1.36 6.38 -4.21
N LEU A 338 1.75 7.50 -3.60
CA LEU A 338 2.30 8.65 -4.32
C LEU A 338 3.51 8.26 -5.17
N LEU A 339 4.43 7.46 -4.62
CA LEU A 339 5.59 6.95 -5.33
C LEU A 339 5.17 6.15 -6.56
N ALA A 340 4.31 5.16 -6.40
CA ALA A 340 3.87 4.31 -7.51
C ALA A 340 3.18 5.13 -8.63
N LEU A 341 2.25 6.02 -8.27
CA LEU A 341 1.50 6.83 -9.25
C LEU A 341 2.37 7.86 -9.97
N SER A 342 3.31 8.50 -9.26
CA SER A 342 4.21 9.49 -9.87
C SER A 342 5.23 8.85 -10.81
N GLU A 343 5.72 7.64 -10.51
CA GLU A 343 6.57 6.87 -11.43
C GLU A 343 5.83 6.44 -12.69
N LEU A 344 4.53 6.15 -12.58
CA LEU A 344 3.64 5.88 -13.70
C LEU A 344 3.18 7.14 -14.44
N LYS A 345 3.64 8.32 -14.00
CA LYS A 345 3.39 9.62 -14.63
C LYS A 345 1.91 9.88 -14.88
N VAL A 346 1.09 9.66 -13.87
CA VAL A 346 -0.36 9.88 -14.00
C VAL A 346 -0.70 11.33 -14.39
N PRO A 347 -1.75 11.56 -15.18
CA PRO A 347 -2.02 12.87 -15.76
C PRO A 347 -2.88 13.78 -14.87
N TYR A 348 -2.78 13.64 -13.55
CA TYR A 348 -3.54 14.41 -12.56
C TYR A 348 -2.65 14.76 -11.37
N ASP A 349 -2.99 15.84 -10.68
CA ASP A 349 -2.25 16.31 -9.52
C ASP A 349 -2.54 15.43 -8.31
N ILE A 350 -1.53 15.23 -7.46
CA ILE A 350 -1.67 14.49 -6.20
C ILE A 350 -1.09 15.31 -5.07
N ASP A 351 -1.91 15.59 -4.07
CA ASP A 351 -1.50 16.13 -2.77
C ASP A 351 -1.51 15.01 -1.72
N CYS A 352 -0.35 14.67 -1.20
CA CYS A 352 -0.18 13.64 -0.16
C CYS A 352 0.12 14.31 1.19
N TRP A 353 -0.81 14.20 2.13
CA TRP A 353 -0.81 14.84 3.44
C TRP A 353 -0.53 13.80 4.52
N LEU A 354 0.54 14.00 5.29
CA LEU A 354 1.02 13.03 6.27
C LEU A 354 1.02 13.66 7.65
N ALA A 355 0.20 13.12 8.55
CA ALA A 355 0.03 13.62 9.92
C ALA A 355 1.12 13.03 10.83
N ILE A 356 2.24 13.72 10.99
CA ILE A 356 3.45 13.18 11.64
C ILE A 356 3.53 13.63 13.09
N THR A 357 3.38 12.70 14.03
CA THR A 357 3.52 12.95 15.47
C THR A 357 3.83 11.64 16.20
N GLU A 358 4.04 11.71 17.51
CA GLU A 358 3.96 10.56 18.42
C GLU A 358 2.77 10.77 19.36
N ASN A 359 2.29 9.70 20.00
CA ASN A 359 1.31 9.78 21.08
C ASN A 359 1.98 9.29 22.36
N GLU A 360 2.50 10.25 23.12
CA GLU A 360 3.33 10.01 24.29
C GLU A 360 2.55 10.27 25.59
N ILE A 361 2.94 9.55 26.65
CA ILE A 361 2.53 9.89 28.02
C ILE A 361 3.39 11.04 28.55
N GLY A 362 2.81 11.93 29.34
CA GLY A 362 3.57 12.98 30.00
C GLY A 362 2.70 14.01 30.73
N ALA A 363 3.34 14.93 31.46
CA ALA A 363 2.65 15.98 32.23
C ALA A 363 1.73 16.86 31.36
N HIS A 364 2.07 16.98 30.08
CA HIS A 364 1.30 17.73 29.11
C HIS A 364 0.35 16.87 28.29
N ALA A 365 0.25 15.55 28.44
CA ALA A 365 -0.63 14.71 27.60
C ALA A 365 -2.12 15.10 27.73
N PHE A 366 -2.87 14.92 26.64
CA PHE A 366 -4.31 15.19 26.58
C PHE A 366 -5.13 14.20 27.37
N ARG A 367 -6.16 14.74 28.04
CA ARG A 367 -6.94 14.04 29.06
C ARG A 367 -8.36 13.82 28.58
N PRO A 368 -9.02 12.75 29.03
CA PRO A 368 -10.47 12.62 28.92
C PRO A 368 -11.18 13.87 29.46
N GLN A 369 -12.34 14.19 28.89
CA GLN A 369 -13.18 15.35 29.19
C GLN A 369 -12.68 16.71 28.68
N GLU A 370 -11.46 16.80 28.15
CA GLU A 370 -11.02 18.01 27.45
C GLU A 370 -11.84 18.23 26.17
N VAL A 371 -12.15 19.49 25.86
CA VAL A 371 -12.79 19.88 24.60
C VAL A 371 -11.80 20.65 23.75
N VAL A 372 -11.58 20.19 22.52
CA VAL A 372 -10.67 20.82 21.57
C VAL A 372 -11.42 21.20 20.30
N GLN A 373 -10.96 22.25 19.61
CA GLN A 373 -11.54 22.67 18.33
C GLN A 373 -10.65 22.21 17.17
N ALA A 374 -11.23 21.52 16.20
CA ALA A 374 -10.57 21.14 14.96
C ALA A 374 -10.52 22.29 13.94
N ALA A 375 -9.72 22.14 12.89
CA ALA A 375 -9.44 23.16 11.89
C ALA A 375 -10.69 23.61 11.11
N ASN A 376 -11.68 22.73 10.96
CA ASN A 376 -12.99 23.04 10.37
C ASN A 376 -13.94 23.79 11.34
N GLY A 377 -13.57 23.94 12.61
CA GLY A 377 -14.36 24.62 13.65
C GLY A 377 -15.14 23.68 14.57
N THR A 378 -15.23 22.39 14.26
CA THR A 378 -15.94 21.39 15.09
C THR A 378 -15.24 21.23 16.44
N SER A 379 -16.01 21.28 17.52
CA SER A 379 -15.56 20.97 18.88
C SER A 379 -15.67 19.47 19.16
N ILE A 380 -14.61 18.89 19.72
CA ILE A 380 -14.49 17.45 20.00
C ILE A 380 -14.25 17.28 21.50
N GLN A 381 -15.11 16.52 22.17
CA GLN A 381 -14.87 16.07 23.54
C GLN A 381 -14.01 14.80 23.51
N ILE A 382 -12.88 14.87 24.18
CA ILE A 382 -11.92 13.77 24.29
C ILE A 382 -12.45 12.73 25.27
N VAL A 383 -12.39 11.47 24.87
CA VAL A 383 -12.85 10.32 25.67
C VAL A 383 -11.67 9.45 26.09
N HIS A 384 -10.78 9.14 25.14
CA HIS A 384 -9.69 8.19 25.37
C HIS A 384 -8.46 8.61 24.57
N SER A 385 -7.31 8.77 25.23
CA SER A 385 -6.09 9.26 24.55
C SER A 385 -5.47 8.24 23.58
N ASP A 386 -5.91 6.98 23.62
CA ASP A 386 -5.58 5.90 22.67
C ASP A 386 -6.46 5.90 21.40
N ALA A 387 -7.37 6.88 21.29
CA ALA A 387 -8.11 7.17 20.06
C ALA A 387 -7.52 8.39 19.35
N GLU A 388 -6.19 8.52 19.36
CA GLU A 388 -5.41 9.65 18.85
C GLU A 388 -5.40 9.74 17.32
N GLY A 389 -5.42 8.59 16.64
CA GLY A 389 -5.28 8.51 15.18
C GLY A 389 -6.35 9.30 14.46
N ARG A 390 -7.61 9.21 14.93
CA ARG A 390 -8.72 9.96 14.36
C ARG A 390 -8.61 11.46 14.64
N MET A 391 -7.97 11.86 15.75
CA MET A 391 -7.75 13.28 16.09
C MET A 391 -6.75 13.94 15.14
N VAL A 392 -5.62 13.28 14.87
CA VAL A 392 -4.63 13.82 13.92
C VAL A 392 -5.16 13.81 12.48
N LEU A 393 -5.98 12.81 12.14
CA LEU A 393 -6.64 12.75 10.83
C LEU A 393 -7.74 13.79 10.69
N ALA A 394 -8.53 14.10 11.73
CA ALA A 394 -9.59 15.11 11.66
C ALA A 394 -9.07 16.44 11.10
N ASP A 395 -7.99 16.97 11.68
CA ASP A 395 -7.37 18.20 11.18
C ASP A 395 -6.71 18.03 9.82
N THR A 396 -6.06 16.89 9.57
CA THR A 396 -5.37 16.64 8.30
C THR A 396 -6.37 16.52 7.14
N LEU A 397 -7.48 15.82 7.33
CA LEU A 397 -8.60 15.70 6.41
C LEU A 397 -9.25 17.06 6.15
N ALA A 398 -9.54 17.82 7.21
CA ALA A 398 -10.12 19.15 7.09
C ALA A 398 -9.21 20.06 6.24
N LEU A 399 -7.92 20.13 6.56
CA LEU A 399 -6.95 20.95 5.82
C LEU A 399 -6.78 20.47 4.37
N ALA A 400 -6.71 19.16 4.13
CA ALA A 400 -6.61 18.58 2.78
C ALA A 400 -7.87 18.85 1.94
N ALA A 401 -9.05 18.88 2.58
CA ALA A 401 -10.31 19.25 1.96
C ALA A 401 -10.46 20.76 1.70
N GLY A 402 -9.52 21.58 2.18
CA GLY A 402 -9.51 23.04 2.00
C GLY A 402 -10.12 23.84 3.14
N ALA A 403 -10.32 23.24 4.32
CA ALA A 403 -10.63 23.99 5.52
C ALA A 403 -9.45 24.93 5.82
N ARG A 404 -9.75 26.23 5.93
CA ARG A 404 -8.77 27.32 6.11
C ARG A 404 -7.84 27.54 4.91
N ARG A 405 -7.37 28.78 4.80
CA ARG A 405 -6.39 29.17 3.78
C ARG A 405 -4.99 28.88 4.30
N ILE A 406 -4.47 27.68 4.00
CA ILE A 406 -3.07 27.31 4.31
C ILE A 406 -2.05 28.28 3.71
N SER A 407 -2.42 29.04 2.68
CA SER A 407 -1.58 30.11 2.13
C SER A 407 -1.21 31.19 3.15
N ARG A 408 -1.97 31.34 4.24
CA ARG A 408 -1.64 32.23 5.36
C ARG A 408 -0.44 31.75 6.19
N THR A 409 0.01 30.51 6.02
CA THR A 409 1.21 29.97 6.69
C THR A 409 2.46 30.08 5.84
N GLY A 410 2.36 30.66 4.63
CA GLY A 410 3.45 30.68 3.64
C GLY A 410 3.52 29.40 2.78
N MET A 411 2.67 28.41 3.03
CA MET A 411 2.57 27.23 2.18
C MET A 411 1.77 27.51 0.89
N PRO A 412 2.10 26.88 -0.25
CA PRO A 412 1.28 26.98 -1.46
C PRO A 412 -0.17 26.57 -1.17
N ALA A 413 -1.14 27.23 -1.81
CA ALA A 413 -2.53 26.84 -1.71
C ALA A 413 -2.72 25.38 -2.15
N ALA A 414 -3.66 24.67 -1.52
CA ALA A 414 -4.12 23.37 -1.97
C ALA A 414 -5.40 23.56 -2.77
N ARG A 415 -5.50 22.84 -3.88
CA ARG A 415 -6.75 22.80 -4.64
C ARG A 415 -7.70 21.84 -3.92
N ARG A 416 -9.00 22.15 -3.95
CA ARG A 416 -10.02 21.20 -3.50
C ARG A 416 -9.88 19.89 -4.31
N PRO A 417 -9.72 18.72 -3.67
CA PRO A 417 -9.57 17.47 -4.38
C PRO A 417 -10.90 17.02 -5.02
N ASP A 418 -10.80 16.33 -6.15
CA ASP A 418 -11.92 15.63 -6.80
C ASP A 418 -12.19 14.25 -6.17
N LEU A 419 -11.19 13.72 -5.45
CA LEU A 419 -11.25 12.49 -4.67
C LEU A 419 -10.28 12.60 -3.49
N LEU A 420 -10.73 12.23 -2.29
CA LEU A 420 -9.90 12.16 -1.09
C LEU A 420 -9.86 10.71 -0.61
N ILE A 421 -8.67 10.16 -0.39
CA ILE A 421 -8.48 8.82 0.18
C ILE A 421 -7.58 8.95 1.40
N ASP A 422 -8.01 8.41 2.53
CA ASP A 422 -7.17 8.31 3.71
C ASP A 422 -6.89 6.87 4.16
N PHE A 423 -5.76 6.71 4.86
CA PHE A 423 -5.21 5.44 5.29
C PHE A 423 -4.82 5.51 6.76
N ALA A 424 -5.21 4.52 7.54
CA ALA A 424 -4.84 4.45 8.94
C ALA A 424 -4.83 3.02 9.48
N THR A 425 -3.89 2.73 10.38
CA THR A 425 -4.01 1.68 11.38
C THR A 425 -4.87 2.25 12.51
N LEU A 426 -6.19 2.27 12.32
CA LEU A 426 -7.04 3.13 13.14
C LEU A 426 -7.63 2.40 14.34
N THR A 427 -8.11 1.18 14.14
CA THR A 427 -8.87 0.49 15.19
C THR A 427 -8.50 -0.98 15.33
N GLY A 428 -8.39 -1.43 16.58
CA GLY A 428 -8.33 -2.87 16.88
C GLY A 428 -9.64 -3.59 16.54
N ALA A 429 -10.77 -2.87 16.54
CA ALA A 429 -12.09 -3.41 16.20
C ALA A 429 -12.17 -3.92 14.75
N CYS A 430 -11.53 -3.24 13.79
CA CYS A 430 -11.48 -3.72 12.40
C CYS A 430 -10.71 -5.04 12.28
N ILE A 431 -9.60 -5.20 13.02
CA ILE A 431 -8.84 -6.45 13.09
C ILE A 431 -9.70 -7.55 13.73
N GLY A 432 -10.41 -7.26 14.83
CA GLY A 432 -11.31 -8.22 15.46
C GLY A 432 -12.42 -8.72 14.53
N ALA A 433 -12.95 -7.85 13.65
CA ALA A 433 -14.00 -8.19 12.70
C ALA A 433 -13.48 -8.96 11.47
N LEU A 434 -12.32 -8.59 10.93
CA LEU A 434 -11.84 -9.07 9.63
C LEU A 434 -10.60 -9.96 9.68
N THR A 435 -9.98 -10.12 10.85
CA THR A 435 -8.61 -10.61 11.03
C THR A 435 -7.60 -9.78 10.21
N GLU A 436 -6.39 -10.26 10.04
CA GLU A 436 -5.34 -9.63 9.24
C GLU A 436 -5.40 -10.03 7.75
N ARG A 437 -6.56 -10.53 7.28
CA ARG A 437 -6.75 -11.08 5.93
C ARG A 437 -7.45 -10.13 4.96
N TYR A 438 -8.16 -9.15 5.52
CA TYR A 438 -8.91 -8.09 4.84
C TYR A 438 -8.65 -6.77 5.58
N SER A 439 -8.79 -5.66 4.87
CA SER A 439 -8.91 -4.33 5.47
C SER A 439 -10.35 -3.82 5.37
N GLY A 440 -10.75 -3.00 6.34
CA GLY A 440 -12.02 -2.28 6.27
C GLY A 440 -11.93 -1.16 5.25
N ILE A 441 -12.99 -0.94 4.49
CA ILE A 441 -13.13 0.22 3.61
C ILE A 441 -14.46 0.91 3.86
N PHE A 442 -14.43 2.23 3.86
CA PHE A 442 -15.60 3.08 4.12
C PHE A 442 -15.64 4.18 3.08
N THR A 443 -16.83 4.68 2.78
CA THR A 443 -16.99 5.78 1.82
C THR A 443 -18.27 6.56 2.08
N ASN A 444 -18.26 7.84 1.73
CA ASN A 444 -19.47 8.68 1.69
C ASN A 444 -20.22 8.57 0.33
N ARG A 445 -19.91 7.54 -0.47
CA ARG A 445 -20.56 7.18 -1.73
C ARG A 445 -21.01 5.72 -1.65
N ALA A 446 -22.18 5.48 -1.07
CA ALA A 446 -22.67 4.11 -0.81
C ALA A 446 -22.75 3.26 -2.08
N ASP A 447 -22.99 3.88 -3.24
CA ASP A 447 -23.00 3.24 -4.56
C ASP A 447 -21.63 2.67 -4.98
N TRP A 448 -20.53 3.06 -4.32
CA TRP A 448 -19.18 2.58 -4.62
C TRP A 448 -18.83 1.27 -3.91
N ASN A 449 -19.56 0.87 -2.87
CA ASN A 449 -19.22 -0.28 -2.02
C ASN A 449 -18.96 -1.56 -2.85
N GLY A 450 -19.86 -1.91 -3.77
CA GLY A 450 -19.70 -3.10 -4.61
C GLY A 450 -18.52 -3.00 -5.60
N VAL A 451 -18.16 -1.79 -6.04
CA VAL A 451 -16.98 -1.56 -6.89
C VAL A 451 -15.70 -1.75 -6.08
N LEU A 452 -15.65 -1.18 -4.89
CA LEU A 452 -14.50 -1.25 -3.99
C LEU A 452 -14.20 -2.69 -3.55
N GLU A 453 -15.23 -3.44 -3.18
CA GLU A 453 -15.10 -4.84 -2.78
C GLU A 453 -14.61 -5.72 -3.93
N ARG A 454 -15.22 -5.59 -5.11
CA ARG A 454 -14.82 -6.33 -6.32
C ARG A 454 -13.38 -6.02 -6.70
N HIS A 455 -12.99 -4.75 -6.70
CA HIS A 455 -11.63 -4.32 -6.98
C HIS A 455 -10.61 -5.00 -6.06
N GLY A 456 -10.94 -5.16 -4.78
CA GLY A 456 -10.08 -5.86 -3.82
C GLY A 456 -9.87 -7.33 -4.17
N ARG A 457 -10.90 -7.99 -4.70
CA ARG A 457 -10.79 -9.37 -5.20
C ARG A 457 -9.96 -9.44 -6.48
N ASP A 458 -10.13 -8.49 -7.39
CA ASP A 458 -9.48 -8.46 -8.70
C ASP A 458 -7.98 -8.15 -8.61
N CYS A 459 -7.57 -7.25 -7.70
CA CYS A 459 -6.17 -6.92 -7.49
C CYS A 459 -5.46 -7.84 -6.47
N GLY A 460 -6.23 -8.57 -5.65
CA GLY A 460 -5.73 -9.50 -4.63
C GLY A 460 -5.43 -8.86 -3.26
N GLU A 461 -5.64 -7.57 -3.08
CA GLU A 461 -5.68 -6.90 -1.77
C GLU A 461 -7.13 -6.72 -1.35
N ARG A 462 -7.65 -7.71 -0.63
CA ARG A 462 -9.09 -7.79 -0.35
C ARG A 462 -9.50 -6.81 0.73
N VAL A 463 -10.59 -6.10 0.47
CA VAL A 463 -11.23 -5.17 1.41
C VAL A 463 -12.68 -5.59 1.67
N TRP A 464 -13.24 -5.14 2.78
CA TRP A 464 -14.66 -5.32 3.08
C TRP A 464 -15.32 -3.97 3.36
N PRO A 465 -16.34 -3.56 2.57
CA PRO A 465 -17.10 -2.35 2.83
C PRO A 465 -17.94 -2.49 4.11
N PHE A 466 -17.77 -1.55 5.03
CA PHE A 466 -18.59 -1.45 6.23
C PHE A 466 -19.71 -0.41 6.06
N PRO A 467 -20.82 -0.53 6.81
CA PRO A 467 -21.92 0.43 6.74
C PRO A 467 -21.48 1.81 7.23
N MET A 468 -22.19 2.84 6.77
CA MET A 468 -21.94 4.25 7.06
C MET A 468 -23.26 4.98 7.33
N ASP A 469 -24.28 4.28 7.82
CA ASP A 469 -25.60 4.82 8.11
C ASP A 469 -25.54 5.87 9.24
N GLU A 470 -26.53 6.76 9.29
CA GLU A 470 -26.52 7.92 10.20
C GLU A 470 -26.88 7.57 11.65
N ASP A 471 -27.55 6.45 11.89
CA ASP A 471 -27.95 5.99 13.23
C ASP A 471 -26.74 5.66 14.13
N PHE A 472 -25.60 5.30 13.55
CA PHE A 472 -24.33 5.16 14.27
C PHE A 472 -23.86 6.47 14.94
N ASP A 473 -24.31 7.64 14.48
CA ASP A 473 -23.89 8.92 15.05
C ASP A 473 -24.41 9.14 16.48
N SER A 474 -25.48 8.44 16.90
CA SER A 474 -26.01 8.60 18.27
C SER A 474 -25.00 8.17 19.33
N GLU A 475 -24.09 7.24 19.01
CA GLU A 475 -23.01 6.81 19.92
C GLU A 475 -21.88 7.84 20.03
N LEU A 476 -21.87 8.86 19.17
CA LEU A 476 -20.88 9.94 19.13
C LEU A 476 -21.44 11.29 19.61
N GLU A 477 -22.67 11.32 20.14
CA GLU A 477 -23.26 12.54 20.69
C GLU A 477 -22.56 12.97 21.97
N SER A 478 -22.14 14.24 22.03
CA SER A 478 -21.51 14.83 23.21
C SER A 478 -22.48 15.80 23.90
N PRO A 479 -22.57 15.79 25.24
CA PRO A 479 -23.36 16.77 25.99
C PRO A 479 -22.71 18.16 26.06
N ILE A 480 -21.43 18.30 25.72
CA ILE A 480 -20.64 19.52 25.94
C ILE A 480 -19.82 20.00 24.72
N ALA A 481 -19.83 19.24 23.62
CA ALA A 481 -19.14 19.54 22.38
C ALA A 481 -20.00 19.08 21.18
N ASP A 482 -19.57 19.37 19.95
CA ASP A 482 -20.30 18.98 18.75
C ASP A 482 -20.25 17.46 18.49
N ILE A 483 -19.21 16.78 19.00
CA ILE A 483 -19.01 15.33 18.84
C ILE A 483 -18.10 14.74 19.94
N LEU A 484 -18.35 13.49 20.33
CA LEU A 484 -17.40 12.67 21.09
C LEU A 484 -16.29 12.14 20.18
N GLN A 485 -15.07 12.07 20.68
CA GLN A 485 -13.95 11.43 19.98
C GLN A 485 -14.24 9.96 19.65
N CYS A 486 -14.73 9.20 20.63
CA CYS A 486 -15.14 7.81 20.50
C CYS A 486 -16.23 7.50 21.52
N ALA A 487 -16.97 6.41 21.32
CA ALA A 487 -17.88 5.90 22.33
C ALA A 487 -17.10 5.43 23.58
N MET A 488 -17.73 5.54 24.76
CA MET A 488 -17.16 5.07 26.03
C MET A 488 -17.07 3.53 26.08
N ASP A 489 -18.15 2.87 25.67
CA ASP A 489 -18.33 1.41 25.65
C ASP A 489 -18.97 0.99 24.32
N GLY A 490 -18.19 1.01 23.23
CA GLY A 490 -18.72 0.83 21.88
C GLY A 490 -18.27 -0.48 21.22
N LYS A 491 -19.22 -1.25 20.68
CA LYS A 491 -18.91 -2.27 19.67
C LYS A 491 -18.74 -1.57 18.33
N GLY A 492 -17.92 -2.12 17.44
CA GLY A 492 -17.83 -1.60 16.07
C GLY A 492 -17.12 -0.24 15.97
N ASP A 493 -16.13 0.03 16.82
CA ASP A 493 -15.38 1.32 16.82
C ASP A 493 -14.79 1.70 15.44
N HIS A 494 -14.51 0.74 14.56
CA HIS A 494 -14.10 1.01 13.16
C HIS A 494 -15.17 1.80 12.38
N ILE A 495 -16.46 1.51 12.60
CA ILE A 495 -17.59 2.23 11.98
C ILE A 495 -17.70 3.62 12.61
N LEU A 496 -17.68 3.71 13.94
CA LEU A 496 -17.77 4.99 14.66
C LEU A 496 -16.59 5.91 14.32
N ALA A 497 -15.38 5.36 14.19
CA ALA A 497 -14.19 6.10 13.76
C ALA A 497 -14.37 6.65 12.34
N ALA A 498 -14.90 5.86 11.41
CA ALA A 498 -15.20 6.32 10.05
C ALA A 498 -16.29 7.41 10.03
N ARG A 499 -17.36 7.26 10.83
CA ARG A 499 -18.40 8.29 11.00
C ARG A 499 -17.82 9.60 11.58
N PHE A 500 -16.95 9.49 12.58
CA PHE A 500 -16.20 10.62 13.13
C PHE A 500 -15.35 11.31 12.04
N LEU A 501 -14.53 10.57 11.29
CA LEU A 501 -13.68 11.12 10.23
C LEU A 501 -14.48 11.81 9.12
N ASN A 502 -15.63 11.24 8.74
CA ASN A 502 -16.51 11.80 7.71
C ASN A 502 -16.97 13.23 8.03
N ARG A 503 -17.08 13.61 9.32
CA ARG A 503 -17.43 14.99 9.74
C ARG A 503 -16.41 16.04 9.32
N PHE A 504 -15.17 15.63 9.06
CA PHE A 504 -14.07 16.53 8.67
C PHE A 504 -13.88 16.62 7.16
N VAL A 505 -14.72 15.92 6.39
CA VAL A 505 -14.73 15.96 4.93
C VAL A 505 -16.04 16.58 4.44
N PRO A 506 -16.03 17.69 3.69
CA PRO A 506 -17.24 18.25 3.08
C PRO A 506 -17.95 17.21 2.20
N ALA A 507 -19.28 17.11 2.33
CA ALA A 507 -20.09 16.06 1.69
C ALA A 507 -19.92 15.97 0.17
N GLU A 508 -19.61 17.09 -0.52
CA GLU A 508 -19.44 17.08 -1.97
C GLU A 508 -18.09 16.50 -2.43
N ILE A 509 -17.12 16.31 -1.52
CA ILE A 509 -15.86 15.62 -1.83
C ILE A 509 -16.08 14.11 -1.68
N PRO A 510 -15.97 13.32 -2.76
CA PRO A 510 -15.96 11.87 -2.64
C PRO A 510 -14.79 11.42 -1.77
N TRP A 511 -15.08 10.57 -0.80
CA TRP A 511 -14.13 10.17 0.23
C TRP A 511 -14.11 8.66 0.40
N ILE A 512 -12.91 8.12 0.59
CA ILE A 512 -12.67 6.72 0.92
C ILE A 512 -11.72 6.67 2.13
N HIS A 513 -12.08 5.91 3.15
CA HIS A 513 -11.22 5.57 4.27
C HIS A 513 -10.84 4.10 4.23
N LEU A 514 -9.54 3.81 4.32
CA LEU A 514 -9.03 2.45 4.50
C LEU A 514 -8.52 2.27 5.93
N ASP A 515 -9.22 1.44 6.71
CA ASP A 515 -8.72 0.93 7.99
C ASP A 515 -7.86 -0.31 7.73
N LEU A 516 -6.55 -0.17 7.93
CA LEU A 516 -5.52 -1.07 7.45
C LEU A 516 -5.34 -2.33 8.34
N ALA A 517 -6.42 -3.05 8.63
CA ALA A 517 -6.35 -4.30 9.41
C ALA A 517 -5.40 -5.36 8.82
N ALA A 518 -5.22 -5.39 7.49
CA ALA A 518 -4.29 -6.29 6.80
C ALA A 518 -2.84 -5.76 6.69
N ALA A 519 -2.50 -4.64 7.33
CA ALA A 519 -1.16 -4.04 7.22
C ALA A 519 -0.07 -4.91 7.84
N ASN A 520 -0.42 -5.71 8.85
CA ASN A 520 0.47 -6.66 9.48
C ASN A 520 -0.15 -8.05 9.57
N ARG A 521 0.52 -9.07 9.04
CA ARG A 521 0.10 -10.47 9.17
C ARG A 521 1.31 -11.37 9.31
N THR A 522 1.36 -12.18 10.37
CA THR A 522 2.41 -13.19 10.55
C THR A 522 2.56 -14.08 9.31
N GLY A 523 3.76 -14.13 8.75
CA GLY A 523 4.07 -14.88 7.53
C GLY A 523 3.68 -14.17 6.22
N GLY A 524 3.29 -12.89 6.28
CA GLY A 524 2.92 -12.04 5.15
C GLY A 524 1.52 -12.27 4.59
N LEU A 525 1.17 -11.66 3.46
CA LEU A 525 -0.16 -11.79 2.85
C LEU A 525 -0.06 -11.75 1.31
N GLY A 526 -0.72 -12.70 0.63
CA GLY A 526 -0.65 -12.81 -0.82
C GLY A 526 0.78 -13.09 -1.29
N HIS A 527 1.36 -12.13 -2.02
CA HIS A 527 2.72 -12.23 -2.57
C HIS A 527 3.81 -11.66 -1.64
N ILE A 528 3.41 -11.00 -0.55
CA ILE A 528 4.34 -10.32 0.35
C ILE A 528 4.89 -11.32 1.38
N PRO A 529 6.22 -11.45 1.53
CA PRO A 529 6.83 -12.46 2.39
C PRO A 529 7.17 -11.98 3.82
N THR A 530 6.92 -10.72 4.12
CA THR A 530 7.22 -10.07 5.41
C THR A 530 5.95 -9.85 6.21
N ASP A 531 6.06 -9.78 7.54
CA ASP A 531 4.90 -9.56 8.41
C ASP A 531 4.22 -8.22 8.13
N CYS A 532 5.00 -7.14 7.97
CA CYS A 532 4.49 -5.91 7.40
C CYS A 532 4.20 -6.13 5.91
N THR A 533 2.95 -5.96 5.51
CA THR A 533 2.46 -6.30 4.17
C THR A 533 2.58 -5.13 3.21
N GLY A 534 2.51 -3.88 3.70
CA GLY A 534 2.35 -2.69 2.87
C GLY A 534 1.02 -2.65 2.12
N PHE A 535 -0.01 -3.33 2.66
CA PHE A 535 -1.37 -3.39 2.12
C PHE A 535 -1.91 -1.98 1.83
N GLY A 536 -2.64 -1.83 0.74
CA GLY A 536 -3.29 -0.58 0.32
C GLY A 536 -2.57 0.08 -0.85
N VAL A 537 -1.25 -0.09 -0.98
CA VAL A 537 -0.50 0.49 -2.11
C VAL A 537 -0.92 -0.13 -3.44
N ARG A 538 -1.00 -1.46 -3.53
CA ARG A 538 -1.44 -2.14 -4.76
C ARG A 538 -2.91 -1.84 -5.01
N TYR A 539 -3.75 -1.93 -3.98
CA TYR A 539 -5.19 -1.66 -4.07
C TYR A 539 -5.46 -0.28 -4.67
N VAL A 540 -4.98 0.80 -4.04
CA VAL A 540 -5.29 2.16 -4.48
C VAL A 540 -4.61 2.52 -5.79
N THR A 541 -3.36 2.07 -6.01
CA THR A 541 -2.67 2.34 -7.27
C THR A 541 -3.44 1.74 -8.45
N THR A 542 -3.86 0.48 -8.35
CA THR A 542 -4.62 -0.17 -9.44
C THR A 542 -6.02 0.43 -9.61
N LEU A 543 -6.71 0.75 -8.50
CA LEU A 543 -8.03 1.39 -8.53
C LEU A 543 -8.03 2.71 -9.30
N LEU A 544 -7.03 3.55 -9.03
CA LEU A 544 -6.92 4.87 -9.66
C LEU A 544 -6.49 4.80 -11.13
N LEU A 545 -5.77 3.75 -11.52
CA LEU A 545 -5.38 3.49 -12.91
C LEU A 545 -6.55 2.99 -13.77
N GLU A 546 -7.46 2.20 -13.19
CA GLU A 546 -8.69 1.73 -13.86
C GLU A 546 -9.69 2.86 -14.10
N ARG A 547 -9.58 3.94 -13.32
CA ARG A 547 -10.39 5.16 -13.42
C ARG A 547 -11.90 4.97 -13.22
N SER A 548 -12.32 3.84 -12.67
CA SER A 548 -13.72 3.49 -12.43
C SER A 548 -14.43 4.42 -11.44
N LEU A 549 -13.69 5.09 -10.54
CA LEU A 549 -14.23 5.95 -9.48
C LEU A 549 -14.03 7.45 -9.70
N TRP A 550 -13.51 7.84 -10.87
CA TRP A 550 -13.33 9.24 -11.19
C TRP A 550 -14.69 9.87 -11.54
N PRO A 551 -15.19 10.87 -10.78
CA PRO A 551 -16.46 11.52 -11.12
C PRO A 551 -16.41 12.11 -12.54
N PRO A 552 -17.54 12.18 -13.26
CA PRO A 552 -17.60 12.83 -14.57
C PRO A 552 -17.10 14.28 -14.47
N HIS A 553 -16.33 14.74 -15.46
CA HIS A 553 -15.93 16.16 -15.49
C HIS A 553 -17.20 17.05 -15.59
N GLY A 554 -17.39 17.95 -14.63
CA GLY A 554 -18.34 19.07 -14.78
C GLY A 554 -19.73 18.94 -14.15
N THR A 555 -20.02 17.95 -13.29
CA THR A 555 -21.33 17.87 -12.61
C THR A 555 -21.34 18.47 -11.21
N ALA A 556 -20.78 19.66 -11.02
CA ALA A 556 -21.08 20.48 -9.85
C ALA A 556 -22.33 21.35 -10.12
N ARG A 557 -23.46 20.72 -10.47
CA ARG A 557 -24.76 21.43 -10.37
C ARG A 557 -25.15 21.40 -8.90
N ARG A 558 -25.00 22.54 -8.22
CA ARG A 558 -25.57 22.80 -6.89
C ARG A 558 -27.00 22.24 -6.84
N PRO A 559 -27.35 21.40 -5.85
CA PRO A 559 -28.75 21.13 -5.58
C PRO A 559 -29.43 22.46 -5.30
N ARG A 560 -30.41 22.85 -6.12
CA ARG A 560 -31.35 23.91 -5.73
C ARG A 560 -32.09 23.37 -4.53
N THR A 561 -31.76 23.88 -3.34
CA THR A 561 -32.59 23.70 -2.15
C THR A 561 -33.96 24.28 -2.48
N ARG A 562 -34.92 23.39 -2.74
CA ARG A 562 -36.33 23.74 -2.80
C ARG A 562 -36.70 24.09 -1.36
N ARG A 563 -36.78 25.40 -1.05
CA ARG A 563 -37.43 25.86 0.18
C ARG A 563 -38.83 25.22 0.21
N ALA A 564 -39.10 24.43 1.24
CA ALA A 564 -40.46 24.03 1.57
C ALA A 564 -41.30 25.31 1.79
N PRO A 565 -42.53 25.38 1.27
CA PRO A 565 -43.41 26.50 1.58
C PRO A 565 -43.75 26.44 3.07
N ALA A 566 -43.56 27.57 3.75
CA ALA A 566 -43.99 27.75 5.13
C ALA A 566 -45.51 27.59 5.20
N THR A 567 -45.99 26.51 5.82
CA THR A 567 -47.39 26.37 6.22
C THR A 567 -47.62 27.27 7.43
N THR A 568 -48.15 28.47 7.19
CA THR A 568 -48.77 29.30 8.22
C THR A 568 -50.11 28.68 8.61
N SER A 569 -50.13 27.91 9.71
CA SER A 569 -51.38 27.53 10.36
C SER A 569 -51.91 28.74 11.14
N ASN A 570 -52.81 29.49 10.50
CA ASN A 570 -53.55 30.56 11.14
C ASN A 570 -54.89 29.99 11.62
N THR A 571 -54.90 29.36 12.80
CA THR A 571 -56.15 28.89 13.41
C THR A 571 -56.79 30.05 14.15
N ARG A 572 -57.72 30.73 13.47
CA ARG A 572 -58.67 31.65 14.11
C ARG A 572 -59.60 30.84 15.01
N ILE A 573 -59.59 31.19 16.30
CA ILE A 573 -60.65 30.90 17.26
C ILE A 573 -61.88 31.70 16.80
N GLY A 574 -62.99 30.99 16.58
CA GLY A 574 -64.31 31.57 16.30
C GLY A 574 -65.37 30.73 16.98
N ALA A 575 -66.13 31.36 17.88
CA ALA A 575 -67.15 30.79 18.74
C ALA A 575 -68.53 30.68 18.04
N SER A 576 -69.47 30.02 18.75
CA SER A 576 -70.92 29.82 18.49
C SER A 576 -71.25 28.76 17.46
N THR A 577 -72.13 27.77 17.70
CA THR A 577 -73.26 27.62 18.65
C THR A 577 -73.34 26.21 19.22
#